data_AF-A0A977IFG7-F1
#
_entry.id   AF-A0A977IFG7-F1
#
_cell.length_a   1.000
_cell.length_b   1.000
_cell.length_c   1.000
_cell.angle_alpha   90.00
_cell.angle_beta   90.00
_cell.angle_gamma   90.00
#
_symmetry.space_group_name_H-M   'P 1'
#
loop_
_entity.id
_entity.type
_entity.pdbx_description
1 polymer ?
#
loop_
_entity_poly.entity_id
_entity_poly.type
_entity_poly.pdbx_seq_one_letter_code
_entity_poly.pdbx_strand_id
1 'polypeptide(L)'
;MVDSDGRLPRFSRFEYILDLLSTVHDGGAEGTELAAVQKALSDRKESFEQVKLLAVGKRKSVNRGVEGTEELTRECLSFAVKSGLVSVDVSSHGRLTLTDLGRELLAASKKNEVSGTFIERIASLYLSSYRRASGVLLAILGREGGQVDIPDTRHGGRLTPEQIEEILGVRCDAVSLISFRLLLDQARLVNWFTFTEGDGRLMWRIYATCKIFDVSDPQHRGEGVLSFRSQGRTVTIKMNQTSIEEFEDAAWSEYMKLTDNYEDIPVYYWQLRSPVCYGLRISDSTYDSLLLAMKDSRRFRFSWSSGSMPSSEAKGNLLKNLPPMAADGYHMVYVSMSRRKTG
;
A
#
# COMPACT_ATOMS: atom_id res chain seq x y z
N MET A 1 33.06 12.00 -6.38
CA MET A 1 31.73 12.03 -5.76
C MET A 1 30.96 10.85 -6.31
N VAL A 2 30.92 9.74 -5.56
CA VAL A 2 30.21 8.52 -5.97
C VAL A 2 28.73 8.73 -5.67
N ASP A 3 27.89 8.51 -6.68
CA ASP A 3 26.43 8.63 -6.64
C ASP A 3 25.86 7.79 -5.49
N SER A 4 25.65 8.41 -4.32
CA SER A 4 25.31 7.72 -3.07
C SER A 4 23.80 7.52 -2.89
N ASP A 5 23.00 7.67 -3.94
CA ASP A 5 21.62 7.20 -3.92
C ASP A 5 21.61 5.71 -4.28
N GLY A 6 21.65 4.86 -3.25
CA GLY A 6 21.44 3.42 -3.39
C GLY A 6 20.11 3.09 -4.07
N ARG A 7 19.99 1.85 -4.55
CA ARG A 7 18.73 1.28 -5.05
C ARG A 7 17.61 1.44 -4.01
N LEU A 8 16.37 1.67 -4.43
CA LEU A 8 15.22 1.68 -3.52
C LEU A 8 15.02 0.29 -2.90
N PRO A 9 14.86 0.19 -1.57
CA PRO A 9 14.60 -1.08 -0.90
C PRO A 9 13.35 -1.78 -1.46
N ARG A 10 13.45 -3.08 -1.74
CA ARG A 10 12.45 -3.84 -2.49
C ARG A 10 11.43 -4.59 -1.64
N PHE A 11 11.38 -4.38 -0.33
CA PHE A 11 10.25 -4.86 0.47
C PHE A 11 8.97 -4.14 0.02
N SER A 12 7.85 -4.85 0.04
CA SER A 12 6.59 -4.35 -0.54
C SER A 12 5.48 -4.13 0.50
N ARG A 13 5.78 -4.36 1.78
CA ARG A 13 4.81 -4.31 2.87
C ARG A 13 5.42 -3.81 4.18
N PHE A 14 4.69 -2.99 4.93
CA PHE A 14 5.18 -2.42 6.19
C PHE A 14 5.17 -3.42 7.35
N GLU A 15 4.33 -4.46 7.27
CA GLU A 15 4.30 -5.57 8.22
C GLU A 15 5.67 -6.25 8.34
N TYR A 16 6.44 -6.33 7.25
CA TYR A 16 7.80 -6.87 7.30
C TYR A 16 8.73 -6.04 8.18
N ILE A 17 8.56 -4.70 8.19
CA ILE A 17 9.36 -3.86 9.08
C ILE A 17 8.87 -4.02 10.51
N LEU A 18 7.56 -4.12 10.74
CA LEU A 18 7.02 -4.40 12.07
C LEU A 18 7.57 -5.71 12.64
N ASP A 19 7.51 -6.80 11.90
CA ASP A 19 8.01 -8.10 12.36
C ASP A 19 9.52 -8.08 12.62
N LEU A 20 10.29 -7.36 11.80
CA LEU A 20 11.71 -7.14 12.05
C LEU A 20 11.92 -6.41 13.38
N LEU A 21 11.22 -5.29 13.62
CA LEU A 21 11.38 -4.52 14.85
C LEU A 21 10.92 -5.31 16.08
N SER A 22 9.81 -6.03 16.01
CA SER A 22 9.33 -6.90 17.09
C SER A 22 10.36 -8.00 17.40
N THR A 23 10.90 -8.66 16.37
CA THR A 23 11.89 -9.74 16.57
C THR A 23 13.20 -9.22 17.18
N VAL A 24 13.62 -8.00 16.82
CA VAL A 24 14.79 -7.35 17.43
C VAL A 24 14.47 -6.89 18.86
N HIS A 25 13.25 -6.46 19.14
CA HIS A 25 12.80 -6.10 20.50
C HIS A 25 12.84 -7.31 21.44
N ASP A 26 12.35 -8.46 20.98
CA ASP A 26 12.23 -9.68 21.77
C ASP A 26 13.58 -10.27 22.18
N GLY A 27 14.66 -9.98 21.45
CA GLY A 27 16.03 -10.35 21.84
C GLY A 27 16.63 -9.50 22.97
N GLY A 28 15.94 -8.43 23.38
CA GLY A 28 16.30 -7.63 24.55
C GLY A 28 17.70 -7.00 24.46
N ALA A 29 18.40 -6.97 25.59
CA ALA A 29 19.74 -6.40 25.70
C ALA A 29 20.84 -7.28 25.06
N GLU A 30 20.57 -8.58 24.92
CA GLU A 30 21.52 -9.52 24.33
C GLU A 30 21.60 -9.37 22.81
N GLY A 31 20.61 -8.72 22.20
CA GLY A 31 20.49 -8.52 20.76
C GLY A 31 20.02 -9.77 20.02
N THR A 32 19.49 -9.57 18.82
CA THR A 32 18.88 -10.63 18.02
C THR A 32 19.77 -11.06 16.86
N GLU A 33 19.87 -12.36 16.61
CA GLU A 33 20.57 -12.91 15.46
C GLU A 33 19.75 -12.74 14.16
N LEU A 34 20.45 -12.54 13.05
CA LEU A 34 19.82 -12.35 11.74
C LEU A 34 18.90 -13.52 11.32
N ALA A 35 19.24 -14.74 11.74
CA ALA A 35 18.47 -15.95 11.45
C ALA A 35 17.04 -15.89 12.06
N ALA A 36 16.89 -15.31 13.25
CA ALA A 36 15.58 -15.14 13.89
C ALA A 36 14.71 -14.15 13.10
N VAL A 37 15.30 -13.03 12.67
CA VAL A 37 14.61 -12.05 11.80
C VAL A 37 14.20 -12.69 10.48
N GLN A 38 15.10 -13.45 9.85
CA GLN A 38 14.81 -14.15 8.60
C GLN A 38 13.64 -15.12 8.76
N LYS A 39 13.59 -15.88 9.86
CA LYS A 39 12.47 -16.77 10.17
C LYS A 39 11.15 -15.99 10.30
N ALA A 40 11.12 -14.91 11.08
CA ALA A 40 9.90 -14.12 11.27
C ALA A 40 9.37 -13.54 9.94
N LEU A 41 10.26 -13.05 9.07
CA LEU A 41 9.88 -12.56 7.75
C LEU A 41 9.39 -13.67 6.82
N SER A 42 9.95 -14.87 6.93
CA SER A 42 9.46 -16.05 6.21
C SER A 42 8.04 -16.41 6.65
N ASP A 43 7.82 -16.52 7.96
CA ASP A 43 6.54 -16.87 8.57
C ASP A 43 5.45 -15.85 8.14
N ARG A 44 5.78 -14.56 8.13
CA ARG A 44 4.87 -13.51 7.63
C ARG A 44 4.55 -13.65 6.15
N LYS A 45 5.56 -13.92 5.32
CA LYS A 45 5.37 -14.08 3.88
C LYS A 45 4.49 -15.30 3.58
N GLU A 46 4.67 -16.40 4.30
CA GLU A 46 3.79 -17.58 4.24
C GLU A 46 2.35 -17.23 4.63
N SER A 47 2.18 -16.48 5.73
CA SER A 47 0.85 -16.03 6.17
C SER A 47 0.12 -15.23 5.08
N PHE A 48 0.81 -14.32 4.39
CA PHE A 48 0.21 -13.58 3.28
C PHE A 48 -0.21 -14.46 2.10
N GLU A 49 0.59 -15.48 1.75
CA GLU A 49 0.20 -16.43 0.70
C GLU A 49 -1.00 -17.29 1.12
N GLN A 50 -1.08 -17.69 2.39
CA GLN A 50 -2.24 -18.39 2.91
C GLN A 50 -3.51 -17.54 2.82
N VAL A 51 -3.46 -16.27 3.20
CA VAL A 51 -4.60 -15.35 3.07
C VAL A 51 -5.07 -15.24 1.62
N LYS A 52 -4.15 -15.12 0.65
CA LYS A 52 -4.51 -15.09 -0.77
C LYS A 52 -5.17 -16.39 -1.24
N LEU A 53 -4.63 -17.54 -0.84
CA LEU A 53 -5.17 -18.85 -1.21
C LEU A 53 -6.59 -19.03 -0.66
N LEU A 54 -6.82 -18.65 0.60
CA LEU A 54 -8.14 -18.69 1.22
C LEU A 54 -9.15 -17.81 0.46
N ALA A 55 -8.75 -16.59 0.07
CA ALA A 55 -9.62 -15.67 -0.66
C ALA A 55 -10.07 -16.18 -2.06
N VAL A 56 -9.27 -17.03 -2.70
CA VAL A 56 -9.64 -17.70 -3.97
C VAL A 56 -10.29 -19.08 -3.76
N GLY A 57 -10.64 -19.43 -2.53
CA GLY A 57 -11.27 -20.71 -2.19
C GLY A 57 -10.32 -21.93 -2.31
N LYS A 58 -9.01 -21.72 -2.33
CA LYS A 58 -8.01 -22.81 -2.37
C LYS A 58 -7.56 -23.16 -0.95
N ARG A 59 -7.72 -24.43 -0.56
CA ARG A 59 -7.29 -24.97 0.75
C ARG A 59 -5.92 -25.65 0.75
N LYS A 60 -5.13 -25.57 -0.33
CA LYS A 60 -3.85 -26.31 -0.40
C LYS A 60 -2.81 -25.73 0.57
N SER A 61 -2.06 -26.62 1.22
CA SER A 61 -0.91 -26.24 2.03
C SER A 61 0.15 -25.53 1.16
N VAL A 62 0.71 -24.45 1.69
CA VAL A 62 1.87 -23.77 1.11
C VAL A 62 3.09 -24.66 1.36
N ASN A 63 3.29 -25.72 0.57
CA ASN A 63 4.44 -26.63 0.69
C ASN A 63 5.66 -26.15 -0.11
N ARG A 64 5.79 -24.85 -0.39
CA ARG A 64 6.97 -24.31 -1.08
C ARG A 64 7.72 -23.46 -0.09
N GLY A 65 8.92 -23.92 0.27
CA GLY A 65 9.89 -23.09 0.97
C GLY A 65 9.94 -21.73 0.27
N VAL A 66 9.67 -20.68 1.02
CA VAL A 66 9.43 -19.37 0.44
C VAL A 66 10.74 -18.82 -0.10
N GLU A 67 10.94 -18.96 -1.42
CA GLU A 67 12.11 -18.44 -2.11
C GLU A 67 12.24 -16.91 -1.90
N GLY A 68 13.48 -16.43 -1.74
CA GLY A 68 13.78 -15.00 -1.66
C GLY A 68 13.60 -14.34 -0.28
N THR A 69 13.46 -15.12 0.80
CA THR A 69 13.44 -14.55 2.17
C THR A 69 14.76 -13.87 2.53
N GLU A 70 15.91 -14.38 2.06
CA GLU A 70 17.21 -13.73 2.29
C GLU A 70 17.31 -12.33 1.67
N GLU A 71 16.83 -12.15 0.43
CA GLU A 71 16.78 -10.81 -0.19
C GLU A 71 15.82 -9.92 0.59
N LEU A 72 14.63 -10.41 0.93
CA LEU A 72 13.67 -9.64 1.75
C LEU A 72 14.29 -9.18 3.09
N THR A 73 14.96 -10.08 3.82
CA THR A 73 15.64 -9.76 5.07
C THR A 73 16.70 -8.69 4.86
N ARG A 74 17.52 -8.80 3.82
CA ARG A 74 18.55 -7.82 3.48
C ARG A 74 17.96 -6.44 3.18
N GLU A 75 16.87 -6.38 2.42
CA GLU A 75 16.21 -5.12 2.06
C GLU A 75 15.56 -4.46 3.29
N CYS A 76 14.87 -5.23 4.13
CA CYS A 76 14.28 -4.74 5.38
C CYS A 76 15.35 -4.25 6.35
N LEU A 77 16.43 -5.01 6.53
CA LEU A 77 17.54 -4.64 7.41
C LEU A 77 18.28 -3.40 6.90
N SER A 78 18.58 -3.34 5.59
CA SER A 78 19.21 -2.18 4.98
C SER A 78 18.37 -0.91 5.20
N PHE A 79 17.04 -1.02 5.07
CA PHE A 79 16.13 0.08 5.38
C PHE A 79 16.15 0.47 6.86
N ALA A 80 16.04 -0.51 7.76
CA ALA A 80 15.98 -0.29 9.19
C ALA A 80 17.27 0.35 9.74
N VAL A 81 18.44 -0.12 9.28
CA VAL A 81 19.74 0.45 9.66
C VAL A 81 19.89 1.86 9.08
N LYS A 82 19.62 2.07 7.78
CA LYS A 82 19.76 3.39 7.15
C LYS A 82 18.83 4.44 7.77
N SER A 83 17.64 4.02 8.19
CA SER A 83 16.67 4.91 8.84
C SER A 83 16.87 5.04 10.36
N GLY A 84 17.94 4.44 10.90
CA GLY A 84 18.29 4.54 12.33
C GLY A 84 17.29 3.85 13.26
N LEU A 85 16.59 2.81 12.81
CA LEU A 85 15.67 2.00 13.62
C LEU A 85 16.37 0.85 14.33
N VAL A 86 17.44 0.33 13.72
CA VAL A 86 18.23 -0.81 14.22
C VAL A 86 19.71 -0.48 14.12
N SER A 87 20.45 -0.86 15.15
CA SER A 87 21.90 -0.86 15.16
C SER A 87 22.42 -2.29 14.99
N VAL A 88 23.52 -2.43 14.26
CA VAL A 88 24.26 -3.70 14.13
C VAL A 88 25.49 -3.61 15.01
N ASP A 89 25.56 -4.44 16.04
CA ASP A 89 26.73 -4.49 16.91
C ASP A 89 27.82 -5.37 16.28
N VAL A 90 28.85 -4.71 15.76
CA VAL A 90 30.01 -5.36 15.13
C VAL A 90 30.86 -6.12 16.16
N SER A 91 30.83 -5.70 17.43
CA SER A 91 31.56 -6.37 18.52
C SER A 91 30.86 -7.62 19.04
N SER A 92 29.53 -7.69 18.89
CA SER A 92 28.68 -8.82 19.31
C SER A 92 28.28 -9.72 18.15
N HIS A 93 29.23 -10.12 17.29
CA HIS A 93 28.99 -11.05 16.17
C HIS A 93 27.89 -10.59 15.18
N GLY A 94 27.65 -9.29 15.04
CA GLY A 94 26.61 -8.76 14.14
C GLY A 94 25.19 -8.85 14.67
N ARG A 95 25.01 -8.96 16.00
CA ARG A 95 23.68 -8.92 16.63
C ARG A 95 22.99 -7.58 16.42
N LEU A 96 21.67 -7.65 16.31
CA LEU A 96 20.80 -6.51 16.03
C LEU A 96 20.19 -5.99 17.34
N THR A 97 20.17 -4.67 17.51
CA THR A 97 19.50 -4.01 18.64
C THR A 97 18.63 -2.86 18.17
N LEU A 98 17.50 -2.62 18.85
CA LEU A 98 16.66 -1.46 18.58
C LEU A 98 17.30 -0.19 19.11
N THR A 99 17.30 0.85 18.27
CA THR A 99 17.54 2.23 18.69
C THR A 99 16.32 2.78 19.44
N ASP A 100 16.45 3.95 20.06
CA ASP A 100 15.31 4.63 20.70
C ASP A 100 14.19 4.92 19.69
N LEU A 101 14.55 5.39 18.48
CA LEU A 101 13.59 5.60 17.39
C LEU A 101 12.87 4.30 17.00
N GLY A 102 13.60 3.18 16.94
CA GLY A 102 13.03 1.86 16.68
C GLY A 102 12.02 1.44 17.76
N ARG A 103 12.34 1.66 19.04
CA ARG A 103 11.44 1.36 20.17
C ARG A 103 10.21 2.25 20.18
N GLU A 104 10.37 3.55 19.98
CA GLU A 104 9.26 4.50 19.89
C GLU A 104 8.29 4.15 18.76
N LEU A 105 8.84 3.76 17.61
CA LEU A 105 8.03 3.37 16.47
C LEU A 105 7.29 2.06 16.70
N LEU A 106 7.95 1.06 17.28
CA LEU A 106 7.31 -0.20 17.66
C LEU A 106 6.19 0.03 18.67
N ALA A 107 6.38 0.92 19.65
CA ALA A 107 5.36 1.28 20.63
C ALA A 107 4.12 1.95 20.02
N ALA A 108 4.23 2.55 18.83
CA ALA A 108 3.09 3.10 18.09
C ALA A 108 2.22 2.02 17.40
N SER A 109 2.69 0.77 17.32
CA SER A 109 1.91 -0.37 16.83
C SER A 109 0.98 -0.92 17.92
N LYS A 110 -0.16 -1.49 17.54
CA LYS A 110 -1.10 -2.13 18.49
C LYS A 110 -1.07 -3.63 18.27
N LYS A 111 -0.75 -4.42 19.31
CA LYS A 111 -0.89 -5.90 19.30
C LYS A 111 -0.24 -6.59 18.07
N ASN A 112 0.95 -6.16 17.64
CA ASN A 112 1.62 -6.68 16.44
C ASN A 112 0.84 -6.47 15.12
N GLU A 113 -0.10 -5.52 15.10
CA GLU A 113 -0.76 -5.02 13.90
C GLU A 113 -0.21 -3.65 13.53
N VAL A 114 -0.07 -3.45 12.23
CA VAL A 114 0.38 -2.19 11.65
C VAL A 114 -0.73 -1.14 11.84
N SER A 115 -0.47 -0.15 12.69
CA SER A 115 -1.38 0.99 12.90
C SER A 115 -1.20 2.04 11.80
N GLY A 116 -2.21 2.91 11.60
CA GLY A 116 -2.08 4.05 10.67
C GLY A 116 -0.88 4.95 11.01
N THR A 117 -0.67 5.23 12.30
CA THR A 117 0.48 6.01 12.77
C THR A 117 1.82 5.33 12.48
N PHE A 118 1.89 3.99 12.60
CA PHE A 118 3.10 3.24 12.24
C PHE A 118 3.41 3.38 10.74
N ILE A 119 2.39 3.21 9.89
CA ILE A 119 2.52 3.37 8.43
C ILE A 119 3.03 4.77 8.09
N GLU A 120 2.39 5.81 8.63
CA GLU A 120 2.73 7.20 8.35
C GLU A 120 4.19 7.52 8.74
N ARG A 121 4.62 7.06 9.92
CA ARG A 121 6.01 7.24 10.39
C ARG A 121 7.02 6.47 9.55
N ILE A 122 6.77 5.20 9.22
CA ILE A 122 7.68 4.42 8.35
C ILE A 122 7.74 5.03 6.95
N ALA A 123 6.62 5.45 6.38
CA ALA A 123 6.58 6.09 5.06
C ALA A 123 7.37 7.41 5.07
N SER A 124 7.23 8.23 6.12
CA SER A 124 8.04 9.43 6.33
C SER A 124 9.55 9.14 6.36
N LEU A 125 9.96 8.11 7.12
CA LEU A 125 11.35 7.66 7.17
C LEU A 125 11.83 7.18 5.80
N TYR A 126 11.03 6.39 5.07
CA TYR A 126 11.37 5.91 3.74
C TYR A 126 11.57 7.05 2.74
N LEU A 127 10.65 8.02 2.70
CA LEU A 127 10.74 9.17 1.80
C LEU A 127 11.92 10.10 2.15
N SER A 128 12.30 10.17 3.43
CA SER A 128 13.43 10.97 3.92
C SER A 128 14.78 10.27 3.69
N SER A 129 14.84 8.95 3.88
CA SER A 129 16.07 8.15 3.77
C SER A 129 16.46 7.86 2.31
N TYR A 130 15.52 7.98 1.35
CA TYR A 130 15.74 7.65 -0.05
C TYR A 130 15.23 8.77 -0.95
N ARG A 131 16.14 9.58 -1.50
CA ARG A 131 15.80 10.71 -2.36
C ARG A 131 15.06 10.28 -3.63
N ARG A 132 15.41 9.12 -4.19
CA ARG A 132 14.65 8.53 -5.32
C ARG A 132 13.18 8.26 -4.96
N ALA A 133 12.89 7.89 -3.71
CA ALA A 133 11.52 7.58 -3.27
C ALA A 133 10.68 8.86 -3.23
N SER A 134 11.19 9.91 -2.59
CA SER A 134 10.55 11.23 -2.59
C SER A 134 10.49 11.81 -4.01
N GLY A 135 11.52 11.62 -4.83
CA GLY A 135 11.52 12.02 -6.24
C GLY A 135 10.38 11.40 -7.04
N VAL A 136 10.16 10.09 -6.93
CA VAL A 136 9.05 9.39 -7.62
C VAL A 136 7.69 9.92 -7.15
N LEU A 137 7.47 10.07 -5.83
CA LEU A 137 6.21 10.60 -5.32
C LEU A 137 5.94 12.03 -5.81
N LEU A 138 6.95 12.91 -5.75
CA LEU A 138 6.85 14.29 -6.23
C LEU A 138 6.62 14.34 -7.74
N ALA A 139 7.25 13.45 -8.51
CA ALA A 139 7.03 13.36 -9.95
C ALA A 139 5.57 13.02 -10.27
N ILE A 140 4.98 12.03 -9.59
CA ILE A 140 3.56 11.67 -9.77
C ILE A 140 2.65 12.86 -9.44
N LEU A 141 2.90 13.51 -8.29
CA LEU A 141 2.10 14.65 -7.83
C LEU A 141 2.24 15.89 -8.72
N GLY A 142 3.39 16.07 -9.38
CA GLY A 142 3.64 17.16 -10.31
C GLY A 142 3.05 16.96 -11.71
N ARG A 143 2.52 15.77 -12.03
CA ARG A 143 1.81 15.53 -13.30
C ARG A 143 0.41 16.13 -13.28
N GLU A 144 -0.12 16.38 -14.46
CA GLU A 144 -1.51 16.81 -14.63
C GLU A 144 -2.46 15.81 -13.94
N GLY A 145 -3.37 16.33 -13.11
CA GLY A 145 -4.28 15.51 -12.32
C GLY A 145 -3.61 14.62 -11.26
N GLY A 146 -2.31 14.79 -11.00
CA GLY A 146 -1.54 14.00 -10.05
C GLY A 146 -1.47 12.52 -10.41
N GLN A 147 -1.38 12.18 -11.70
CA GLN A 147 -1.41 10.80 -12.17
C GLN A 147 -0.40 10.51 -13.28
N VAL A 148 -0.07 9.22 -13.42
CA VAL A 148 0.83 8.70 -14.46
C VAL A 148 0.39 7.30 -14.87
N ASP A 149 0.51 7.02 -16.17
CA ASP A 149 0.26 5.69 -16.72
C ASP A 149 1.61 5.01 -16.99
N ILE A 150 1.76 3.77 -16.53
CA ILE A 150 2.99 2.98 -16.63
C ILE A 150 2.64 1.62 -17.25
N PRO A 151 3.35 1.16 -18.29
CA PRO A 151 3.10 -0.17 -18.85
C PRO A 151 3.18 -1.30 -17.82
N ASP A 152 2.16 -2.16 -17.79
CA ASP A 152 2.16 -3.35 -16.95
C ASP A 152 2.95 -4.46 -17.66
N THR A 153 4.25 -4.51 -17.40
CA THR A 153 5.11 -5.49 -18.06
C THR A 153 5.19 -6.83 -17.32
N ARG A 154 4.33 -7.12 -16.33
CA ARG A 154 4.40 -8.38 -15.56
C ARG A 154 4.37 -9.65 -16.44
N HIS A 155 3.83 -9.55 -17.64
CA HIS A 155 3.65 -10.66 -18.59
C HIS A 155 4.32 -10.45 -19.96
N GLY A 156 5.02 -9.33 -20.19
CA GLY A 156 5.44 -8.90 -21.54
C GLY A 156 6.85 -8.32 -21.65
N GLY A 157 7.71 -8.49 -20.64
CA GLY A 157 9.08 -7.94 -20.59
C GLY A 157 9.35 -7.19 -19.29
N ARG A 158 10.46 -6.47 -19.17
CA ARG A 158 10.67 -5.53 -18.05
C ARG A 158 10.94 -4.15 -18.62
N LEU A 159 10.29 -3.13 -18.07
CA LEU A 159 10.69 -1.75 -18.32
C LEU A 159 12.17 -1.58 -17.93
N THR A 160 12.93 -1.00 -18.85
CA THR A 160 14.31 -0.56 -18.57
C THR A 160 14.29 0.67 -17.65
N PRO A 161 15.36 0.90 -16.88
CA PRO A 161 15.48 2.13 -16.09
C PRO A 161 15.32 3.41 -16.91
N GLU A 162 15.78 3.41 -18.17
CA GLU A 162 15.67 4.53 -19.10
C GLU A 162 14.21 4.83 -19.46
N GLN A 163 13.42 3.79 -19.74
CA GLN A 163 11.98 3.95 -20.02
C GLN A 163 11.23 4.47 -18.79
N ILE A 164 11.61 4.03 -17.59
CA ILE A 164 11.01 4.53 -16.35
C ILE A 164 11.39 6.00 -16.12
N GLU A 165 12.64 6.35 -16.40
CA GLU A 165 13.13 7.73 -16.33
C GLU A 165 12.42 8.64 -17.33
N GLU A 166 12.13 8.19 -18.54
CA GLU A 166 11.33 8.93 -19.52
C GLU A 166 9.91 9.20 -19.02
N ILE A 167 9.27 8.21 -18.36
CA ILE A 167 7.91 8.33 -17.84
C ILE A 167 7.84 9.19 -16.57
N LEU A 168 8.79 9.05 -15.64
CA LEU A 168 8.72 9.68 -14.31
C LEU A 168 9.69 10.85 -14.13
N GLY A 169 10.65 11.05 -15.02
CA GLY A 169 11.80 11.95 -14.79
C GLY A 169 12.72 11.46 -13.67
N VAL A 170 12.55 10.22 -13.19
CA VAL A 170 13.32 9.63 -12.09
C VAL A 170 13.76 8.24 -12.48
N ARG A 171 15.07 8.04 -12.59
CA ARG A 171 15.68 6.75 -12.90
C ARG A 171 15.44 5.75 -11.76
N CYS A 172 14.79 4.64 -12.07
CA CYS A 172 14.49 3.55 -11.13
C CYS A 172 14.38 2.22 -11.89
N ASP A 173 14.72 1.10 -11.27
CA ASP A 173 14.45 -0.21 -11.86
C ASP A 173 13.00 -0.65 -11.64
N ALA A 174 12.46 -1.46 -12.55
CA ALA A 174 11.06 -1.86 -12.54
C ALA A 174 10.63 -2.58 -11.26
N VAL A 175 11.50 -3.39 -10.65
CA VAL A 175 11.14 -4.17 -9.45
C VAL A 175 11.01 -3.23 -8.25
N SER A 176 11.98 -2.31 -8.10
CA SER A 176 11.95 -1.27 -7.09
C SER A 176 10.74 -0.34 -7.25
N LEU A 177 10.38 0.05 -8.48
CA LEU A 177 9.18 0.85 -8.73
C LEU A 177 7.89 0.12 -8.32
N ILE A 178 7.77 -1.18 -8.64
CA ILE A 178 6.60 -1.99 -8.27
C ILE A 178 6.49 -2.11 -6.75
N SER A 179 7.58 -2.45 -6.06
CA SER A 179 7.58 -2.54 -4.59
C SER A 179 7.25 -1.20 -3.95
N PHE A 180 7.85 -0.10 -4.43
CA PHE A 180 7.63 1.22 -3.88
C PHE A 180 6.19 1.72 -4.11
N ARG A 181 5.60 1.47 -5.29
CA ARG A 181 4.18 1.74 -5.54
C ARG A 181 3.27 1.08 -4.50
N LEU A 182 3.55 -0.17 -4.14
CA LEU A 182 2.77 -0.89 -3.11
C LEU A 182 2.93 -0.25 -1.71
N LEU A 183 4.11 0.28 -1.39
CA LEU A 183 4.32 1.02 -0.13
C LEU A 183 3.58 2.35 -0.12
N LEU A 184 3.61 3.10 -1.23
CA LEU A 184 2.85 4.36 -1.36
C LEU A 184 1.34 4.13 -1.26
N ASP A 185 0.85 3.01 -1.82
CA ASP A 185 -0.55 2.59 -1.73
C ASP A 185 -0.98 2.28 -0.29
N GLN A 186 -0.18 1.49 0.43
CA GLN A 186 -0.41 1.21 1.86
C GLN A 186 -0.35 2.49 2.72
N ALA A 187 0.52 3.43 2.35
CA ALA A 187 0.64 4.74 2.99
C ALA A 187 -0.47 5.73 2.59
N ARG A 188 -1.42 5.32 1.74
CA ARG A 188 -2.54 6.15 1.26
C ARG A 188 -2.09 7.40 0.48
N LEU A 189 -0.87 7.37 -0.05
CA LEU A 189 -0.27 8.47 -0.80
C LEU A 189 -0.64 8.43 -2.28
N VAL A 190 -0.72 7.21 -2.82
CA VAL A 190 -1.21 6.95 -4.17
C VAL A 190 -2.23 5.82 -4.10
N ASN A 191 -2.98 5.66 -5.17
CA ASN A 191 -3.76 4.47 -5.46
C ASN A 191 -3.54 4.12 -6.94
N TRP A 192 -3.89 2.91 -7.35
CA TRP A 192 -3.66 2.45 -8.71
C TRP A 192 -4.62 1.35 -9.14
N PHE A 193 -4.86 1.26 -10.45
CA PHE A 193 -5.59 0.16 -11.08
C PHE A 193 -4.99 -0.18 -12.44
N THR A 194 -5.33 -1.37 -12.97
CA THR A 194 -4.98 -1.80 -14.32
C THR A 194 -6.08 -1.46 -15.31
N PHE A 195 -5.72 -0.99 -16.49
CA PHE A 195 -6.64 -0.81 -17.61
C PHE A 195 -5.97 -1.21 -18.92
N THR A 196 -6.78 -1.47 -19.94
CA THR A 196 -6.30 -1.81 -21.29
C THR A 196 -6.45 -0.59 -22.19
N GLU A 197 -5.38 -0.18 -22.85
CA GLU A 197 -5.41 0.87 -23.88
C GLU A 197 -6.07 0.38 -25.16
N GLY A 198 -6.41 1.31 -26.07
CA GLY A 198 -7.07 1.00 -27.34
C GLY A 198 -6.27 0.05 -28.25
N ASP A 199 -4.96 -0.08 -28.06
CA ASP A 199 -4.08 -1.02 -28.77
C ASP A 199 -4.00 -2.41 -28.10
N GLY A 200 -4.74 -2.63 -27.01
CA GLY A 200 -4.75 -3.88 -26.25
C GLY A 200 -3.65 -3.97 -25.17
N ARG A 201 -2.83 -2.93 -24.99
CA ARG A 201 -1.75 -2.92 -24.00
C ARG A 201 -2.29 -2.73 -22.58
N LEU A 202 -1.79 -3.54 -21.64
CA LEU A 202 -2.12 -3.41 -20.23
C LEU A 202 -1.27 -2.31 -19.58
N MET A 203 -1.92 -1.38 -18.91
CA MET A 203 -1.32 -0.22 -18.26
C MET A 203 -1.71 -0.18 -16.79
N TRP A 204 -0.82 0.36 -15.96
CA TRP A 204 -1.12 0.82 -14.60
C TRP A 204 -1.39 2.30 -14.62
N ARG A 205 -2.58 2.70 -14.19
CA ARG A 205 -2.81 4.09 -13.80
C ARG A 205 -2.46 4.24 -12.34
N ILE A 206 -1.43 5.03 -12.03
CA ILE A 206 -1.06 5.41 -10.67
C ILE A 206 -1.49 6.84 -10.46
N TYR A 207 -2.23 7.12 -9.39
CA TYR A 207 -2.74 8.46 -9.12
C TYR A 207 -2.62 8.81 -7.64
N ALA A 208 -2.40 10.09 -7.37
CA ALA A 208 -2.31 10.62 -6.04
C ALA A 208 -3.68 10.56 -5.32
N THR A 209 -3.62 10.15 -4.06
CA THR A 209 -4.75 10.21 -3.12
C THR A 209 -4.47 11.17 -1.97
N CYS A 210 -3.52 12.07 -2.20
CA CYS A 210 -3.07 13.06 -1.23
C CYS A 210 -2.65 14.35 -1.94
N LYS A 211 -2.46 15.40 -1.15
CA LYS A 211 -1.91 16.69 -1.56
C LYS A 211 -0.66 16.98 -0.75
N ILE A 212 0.29 17.67 -1.39
CA ILE A 212 1.54 18.11 -0.79
C ILE A 212 1.46 19.61 -0.51
N PHE A 213 1.97 20.02 0.64
CA PHE A 213 2.11 21.40 1.08
C PHE A 213 3.55 21.67 1.51
N ASP A 214 4.06 22.86 1.20
CA ASP A 214 5.36 23.30 1.70
C ASP A 214 5.15 23.90 3.10
N VAL A 215 5.89 23.41 4.10
CA VAL A 215 5.75 23.88 5.49
C VAL A 215 6.23 25.34 5.65
N SER A 216 7.01 25.84 4.70
CA SER A 216 7.38 27.25 4.66
C SER A 216 6.21 28.16 4.30
N ASP A 217 5.14 27.63 3.70
CA ASP A 217 3.90 28.37 3.47
C ASP A 217 3.11 28.51 4.80
N PRO A 218 2.94 29.75 5.31
CA PRO A 218 2.21 29.98 6.55
C PRO A 218 0.75 29.50 6.50
N GLN A 219 0.13 29.43 5.33
CA GLN A 219 -1.26 29.03 5.17
C GLN A 219 -1.50 27.53 5.43
N HIS A 220 -0.46 26.71 5.35
CA HIS A 220 -0.55 25.25 5.41
C HIS A 220 0.20 24.64 6.60
N ARG A 221 0.60 25.47 7.58
CA ARG A 221 1.25 25.00 8.81
C ARG A 221 0.30 24.14 9.62
N GLY A 222 0.68 22.89 9.84
CA GLY A 222 -0.07 21.93 10.68
C GLY A 222 -1.16 21.14 9.96
N GLU A 223 -1.33 21.30 8.64
CA GLU A 223 -2.41 20.64 7.90
C GLU A 223 -2.08 19.19 7.44
N GLY A 224 -0.86 18.71 7.67
CA GLY A 224 -0.38 17.41 7.20
C GLY A 224 -0.31 16.35 8.29
N VAL A 225 -0.60 15.10 7.92
CA VAL A 225 -0.51 13.92 8.80
C VAL A 225 0.84 13.23 8.67
N LEU A 226 1.51 13.39 7.52
CA LEU A 226 2.85 12.88 7.24
C LEU A 226 3.74 14.03 6.79
N SER A 227 4.99 14.06 7.27
CA SER A 227 6.01 15.02 6.77
C SER A 227 7.31 14.32 6.43
N PHE A 228 8.05 14.84 5.45
CA PHE A 228 9.37 14.32 5.10
C PHE A 228 10.25 15.45 4.56
N ARG A 229 11.57 15.26 4.63
CA ARG A 229 12.53 16.23 4.10
C ARG A 229 12.93 15.83 2.68
N SER A 230 12.78 16.75 1.72
CA SER A 230 13.25 16.57 0.34
C SER A 230 13.95 17.82 -0.14
N GLN A 231 15.14 17.65 -0.72
CA GLN A 231 15.95 18.75 -1.27
C GLN A 231 16.13 19.94 -0.29
N GLY A 232 16.28 19.64 1.00
CA GLY A 232 16.47 20.64 2.05
C GLY A 232 15.17 21.27 2.58
N ARG A 233 14.02 21.03 1.95
CA ARG A 233 12.69 21.52 2.38
C ARG A 233 11.92 20.44 3.14
N THR A 234 11.11 20.86 4.11
CA THR A 234 10.16 19.97 4.77
C THR A 234 8.82 20.10 4.07
N VAL A 235 8.29 18.96 3.64
CA VAL A 235 7.02 18.86 2.96
C VAL A 235 6.03 18.15 3.86
N THR A 236 4.79 18.63 3.92
CA THR A 236 3.67 17.97 4.60
C THR A 236 2.70 17.40 3.59
N ILE A 237 2.12 16.25 3.93
CA ILE A 237 1.13 15.55 3.12
C ILE A 237 -0.20 15.52 3.86
N LYS A 238 -1.27 15.90 3.16
CA LYS A 238 -2.65 15.71 3.59
C LYS A 238 -3.31 14.69 2.68
N MET A 239 -3.88 13.63 3.27
CA MET A 239 -4.67 12.67 2.51
C MET A 239 -5.95 13.32 2.02
N ASN A 240 -6.41 12.97 0.83
CA ASN A 240 -7.72 13.39 0.36
C ASN A 240 -8.80 12.77 1.25
N GLN A 241 -9.85 13.53 1.47
CA GLN A 241 -11.03 13.12 2.23
C GLN A 241 -12.26 13.43 1.39
N THR A 242 -13.33 12.68 1.62
CA THR A 242 -14.63 12.84 0.97
C THR A 242 -15.70 12.62 2.02
N SER A 243 -16.86 13.27 1.88
CA SER A 243 -17.98 13.01 2.77
C SER A 243 -18.66 11.67 2.44
N ILE A 244 -19.48 11.16 3.36
CA ILE A 244 -20.26 9.95 3.07
C ILE A 244 -21.28 10.21 1.96
N GLU A 245 -21.85 11.41 1.88
CA GLU A 245 -22.82 11.77 0.84
C GLU A 245 -22.19 11.80 -0.55
N GLU A 246 -21.02 12.43 -0.70
CA GLU A 246 -20.24 12.44 -1.95
C GLU A 246 -19.85 11.01 -2.36
N PHE A 247 -19.45 10.21 -1.38
CA PHE A 247 -19.11 8.81 -1.61
C PHE A 247 -20.30 8.00 -2.09
N GLU A 248 -21.46 8.13 -1.44
CA GLU A 248 -22.70 7.46 -1.82
C GLU A 248 -23.12 7.82 -3.24
N ASP A 249 -23.03 9.10 -3.62
CA ASP A 249 -23.37 9.57 -4.96
C ASP A 249 -22.44 8.96 -6.03
N ALA A 250 -21.14 8.96 -5.77
CA ALA A 250 -20.15 8.37 -6.68
C ALA A 250 -20.33 6.85 -6.77
N ALA A 251 -20.48 6.17 -5.63
CA ALA A 251 -20.68 4.71 -5.58
C ALA A 251 -21.95 4.31 -6.31
N TRP A 252 -23.06 5.03 -6.10
CA TRP A 252 -24.31 4.80 -6.82
C TRP A 252 -24.15 5.03 -8.32
N SER A 253 -23.51 6.13 -8.73
CA SER A 253 -23.32 6.44 -10.15
C SER A 253 -22.50 5.37 -10.87
N GLU A 254 -21.39 4.92 -10.28
CA GLU A 254 -20.56 3.86 -10.87
C GLU A 254 -21.25 2.49 -10.82
N TYR A 255 -21.98 2.18 -9.75
CA TYR A 255 -22.77 0.96 -9.66
C TYR A 255 -23.81 0.88 -10.77
N MET A 256 -24.57 1.95 -11.03
CA MET A 256 -25.59 1.97 -12.08
C MET A 256 -24.99 1.82 -13.49
N LYS A 257 -23.74 2.28 -13.71
CA LYS A 257 -23.03 2.02 -14.97
C LYS A 257 -22.66 0.54 -15.12
N LEU A 258 -22.24 -0.12 -14.03
CA LEU A 258 -21.87 -1.54 -14.03
C LEU A 258 -23.07 -2.47 -14.21
N THR A 259 -24.28 -2.02 -13.85
CA THR A 259 -25.50 -2.82 -13.88
C THR A 259 -26.49 -2.39 -14.95
N ASP A 260 -26.07 -1.62 -15.96
CA ASP A 260 -26.93 -1.11 -17.04
C ASP A 260 -28.21 -0.41 -16.52
N ASN A 261 -28.07 0.32 -15.42
CA ASN A 261 -29.12 1.02 -14.67
C ASN A 261 -30.17 0.10 -14.00
N TYR A 262 -29.82 -1.13 -13.65
CA TYR A 262 -30.64 -2.01 -12.82
C TYR A 262 -30.18 -2.02 -11.36
N GLU A 263 -31.14 -1.91 -10.43
CA GLU A 263 -30.88 -2.03 -8.98
C GLU A 263 -30.77 -3.50 -8.56
N ASP A 264 -30.19 -3.75 -7.38
CA ASP A 264 -30.08 -5.09 -6.76
C ASP A 264 -29.34 -6.17 -7.59
N ILE A 265 -28.60 -5.80 -8.64
CA ILE A 265 -27.72 -6.69 -9.38
C ILE A 265 -26.35 -6.80 -8.69
N PRO A 266 -25.92 -7.99 -8.26
CA PRO A 266 -24.60 -8.16 -7.66
C PRO A 266 -23.47 -7.86 -8.65
N VAL A 267 -22.51 -7.05 -8.22
CA VAL A 267 -21.27 -6.77 -8.96
C VAL A 267 -20.06 -7.16 -8.13
N TYR A 268 -18.92 -7.41 -8.77
CA TYR A 268 -17.68 -7.66 -8.03
C TYR A 268 -17.23 -6.40 -7.30
N TYR A 269 -16.84 -6.55 -6.03
CA TYR A 269 -16.40 -5.46 -5.18
C TYR A 269 -15.30 -4.59 -5.82
N TRP A 270 -14.29 -5.20 -6.47
CA TRP A 270 -13.16 -4.46 -7.08
C TRP A 270 -13.54 -3.70 -8.36
N GLN A 271 -14.60 -4.16 -9.07
CA GLN A 271 -15.12 -3.46 -10.24
C GLN A 271 -15.77 -2.14 -9.85
N LEU A 272 -16.42 -2.08 -8.68
CA LEU A 272 -16.96 -0.83 -8.14
C LEU A 272 -15.88 0.03 -7.48
N ARG A 273 -14.97 -0.58 -6.71
CA ARG A 273 -13.92 0.14 -5.98
C ARG A 273 -13.05 1.01 -6.88
N SER A 274 -12.51 0.44 -7.94
CA SER A 274 -11.51 1.11 -8.77
C SER A 274 -12.01 2.45 -9.36
N PRO A 275 -13.17 2.51 -10.05
CA PRO A 275 -13.69 3.77 -10.59
C PRO A 275 -14.10 4.76 -9.49
N VAL A 276 -14.69 4.31 -8.37
CA VAL A 276 -15.07 5.21 -7.26
C VAL A 276 -13.83 5.82 -6.60
N CYS A 277 -12.84 5.01 -6.25
CA CYS A 277 -11.57 5.49 -5.70
C CYS A 277 -10.88 6.48 -6.63
N TYR A 278 -10.88 6.20 -7.94
CA TYR A 278 -10.28 7.08 -8.94
C TYR A 278 -11.04 8.41 -9.08
N GLY A 279 -12.36 8.37 -9.16
CA GLY A 279 -13.20 9.56 -9.27
C GLY A 279 -13.08 10.49 -8.07
N LEU A 280 -13.06 9.92 -6.86
CA LEU A 280 -12.95 10.68 -5.60
C LEU A 280 -11.51 10.95 -5.15
N ARG A 281 -10.50 10.37 -5.84
CA ARG A 281 -9.08 10.44 -5.47
C ARG A 281 -8.81 9.98 -4.03
N ILE A 282 -9.41 8.87 -3.61
CA ILE A 282 -9.27 8.30 -2.25
C ILE A 282 -8.53 6.96 -2.26
N SER A 283 -7.96 6.59 -1.11
CA SER A 283 -7.30 5.29 -0.92
C SER A 283 -8.32 4.16 -0.77
N ASP A 284 -7.89 2.93 -1.07
CA ASP A 284 -8.74 1.73 -0.90
C ASP A 284 -9.25 1.59 0.54
N SER A 285 -8.40 1.88 1.54
CA SER A 285 -8.79 1.85 2.95
C SER A 285 -9.88 2.87 3.32
N THR A 286 -9.89 4.03 2.64
CA THR A 286 -10.93 5.05 2.83
C THR A 286 -12.22 4.60 2.16
N TYR A 287 -12.14 4.04 0.95
CA TYR A 287 -13.27 3.41 0.29
C TYR A 287 -13.87 2.30 1.15
N ASP A 288 -13.05 1.40 1.72
CA ASP A 288 -13.53 0.32 2.59
C ASP A 288 -14.29 0.82 3.80
N SER A 289 -13.75 1.84 4.46
CA SER A 289 -14.38 2.45 5.63
C SER A 289 -15.73 3.08 5.28
N LEU A 290 -15.81 3.80 4.16
CA LEU A 290 -17.03 4.45 3.69
C LEU A 290 -18.06 3.44 3.16
N LEU A 291 -17.62 2.41 2.45
CA LEU A 291 -18.48 1.33 1.96
C LEU A 291 -19.10 0.55 3.12
N LEU A 292 -18.34 0.28 4.18
CA LEU A 292 -18.88 -0.34 5.39
C LEU A 292 -19.91 0.57 6.08
N ALA A 293 -19.66 1.88 6.11
CA ALA A 293 -20.61 2.86 6.65
C ALA A 293 -21.90 2.97 5.83
N MET A 294 -21.89 2.62 4.54
CA MET A 294 -23.10 2.59 3.70
C MET A 294 -24.17 1.60 4.19
N LYS A 295 -23.83 0.64 5.06
CA LYS A 295 -24.85 -0.22 5.70
C LYS A 295 -25.90 0.59 6.45
N ASP A 296 -25.48 1.72 7.01
CA ASP A 296 -26.32 2.64 7.78
C ASP A 296 -26.87 3.80 6.92
N SER A 297 -26.66 3.74 5.59
CA SER A 297 -27.17 4.75 4.66
C SER A 297 -28.68 4.89 4.77
N ARG A 298 -29.14 6.15 4.81
CA ARG A 298 -30.57 6.50 4.73
C ARG A 298 -31.09 6.55 3.30
N ARG A 299 -30.19 6.67 2.32
CA ARG A 299 -30.53 6.86 0.90
C ARG A 299 -30.53 5.55 0.14
N PHE A 300 -29.57 4.69 0.45
CA PHE A 300 -29.36 3.44 -0.24
C PHE A 300 -29.50 2.24 0.70
N ARG A 301 -29.96 1.13 0.14
CA ARG A 301 -29.82 -0.19 0.74
C ARG A 301 -28.56 -0.79 0.14
N PHE A 302 -27.60 -1.10 0.99
CA PHE A 302 -26.38 -1.78 0.61
C PHE A 302 -26.44 -3.23 1.11
N SER A 303 -26.15 -4.18 0.22
CA SER A 303 -25.97 -5.57 0.60
C SER A 303 -24.69 -6.13 0.01
N TRP A 304 -24.15 -7.15 0.65
CA TRP A 304 -22.93 -7.81 0.22
C TRP A 304 -23.06 -9.32 0.41
N SER A 305 -22.30 -10.09 -0.34
CA SER A 305 -22.21 -11.53 -0.16
C SER A 305 -20.78 -12.02 -0.30
N SER A 306 -20.51 -13.15 0.36
CA SER A 306 -19.24 -13.84 0.29
C SER A 306 -19.12 -14.67 -0.98
N GLY A 307 -17.89 -15.08 -1.31
CA GLY A 307 -17.60 -15.92 -2.46
C GLY A 307 -16.12 -16.18 -2.62
N SER A 308 -15.75 -16.82 -3.73
CA SER A 308 -14.36 -16.97 -4.13
C SER A 308 -14.00 -15.90 -5.14
N MET A 309 -12.85 -15.25 -4.95
CA MET A 309 -12.32 -14.33 -5.96
C MET A 309 -11.83 -15.10 -7.20
N PRO A 310 -11.97 -14.52 -8.42
CA PRO A 310 -11.31 -15.04 -9.60
C PRO A 310 -9.81 -15.16 -9.38
N SER A 311 -9.22 -16.27 -9.79
CA SER A 311 -7.81 -16.54 -9.53
C SER A 311 -6.85 -15.53 -10.18
N SER A 312 -7.28 -14.81 -11.23
CA SER A 312 -6.53 -13.71 -11.85
C SER A 312 -6.29 -12.56 -10.88
N GLU A 313 -7.26 -12.27 -10.01
CA GLU A 313 -7.23 -11.12 -9.09
C GLU A 313 -6.32 -11.34 -7.88
N ALA A 314 -5.98 -12.60 -7.58
CA ALA A 314 -5.08 -12.97 -6.50
C ALA A 314 -3.62 -13.20 -6.94
N LYS A 315 -3.28 -12.99 -8.23
CA LYS A 315 -1.90 -13.21 -8.73
C LYS A 315 -0.96 -12.07 -8.31
N GLY A 316 0.20 -12.42 -7.77
CA GLY A 316 1.25 -11.48 -7.36
C GLY A 316 1.12 -10.99 -5.91
N ASN A 317 1.85 -9.94 -5.52
CA ASN A 317 1.81 -9.35 -4.16
C ASN A 317 0.51 -8.59 -3.84
N LEU A 318 -0.60 -8.93 -4.49
CA LEU A 318 -1.85 -8.16 -4.52
C LEU A 318 -2.81 -8.51 -3.37
N LEU A 319 -2.36 -8.37 -2.12
CA LEU A 319 -3.34 -8.25 -1.03
C LEU A 319 -4.26 -7.03 -1.24
N LYS A 320 -3.81 -6.04 -2.02
CA LYS A 320 -4.63 -4.89 -2.46
C LYS A 320 -5.98 -5.30 -3.03
N ASN A 321 -6.05 -6.41 -3.77
CA ASN A 321 -7.29 -6.84 -4.42
C ASN A 321 -8.21 -7.64 -3.50
N LEU A 322 -7.77 -7.98 -2.29
CA LEU A 322 -8.63 -8.65 -1.33
C LEU A 322 -9.70 -7.68 -0.84
N PRO A 323 -10.99 -8.04 -0.97
CA PRO A 323 -12.05 -7.26 -0.35
C PRO A 323 -11.89 -7.22 1.17
N PRO A 324 -12.45 -6.21 1.85
CA PRO A 324 -12.51 -6.22 3.30
C PRO A 324 -13.26 -7.46 3.80
N MET A 325 -12.84 -7.97 4.95
CA MET A 325 -13.58 -9.02 5.65
C MET A 325 -14.74 -8.39 6.41
N ALA A 326 -15.91 -9.03 6.34
CA ALA A 326 -17.02 -8.71 7.19
C ALA A 326 -16.84 -9.29 8.61
N ALA A 327 -17.73 -8.91 9.52
CA ALA A 327 -17.69 -9.32 10.93
C ALA A 327 -17.80 -10.84 11.14
N ASP A 328 -18.31 -11.57 10.16
CA ASP A 328 -18.40 -13.03 10.15
C ASP A 328 -17.13 -13.73 9.66
N GLY A 329 -16.09 -12.97 9.31
CA GLY A 329 -14.79 -13.48 8.86
C GLY A 329 -14.72 -13.81 7.37
N TYR A 330 -15.76 -13.51 6.57
CA TYR A 330 -15.75 -13.74 5.13
C TYR A 330 -15.47 -12.46 4.34
N HIS A 331 -14.75 -12.59 3.22
CA HIS A 331 -14.49 -11.47 2.31
C HIS A 331 -15.77 -11.03 1.60
N MET A 332 -15.99 -9.71 1.51
CA MET A 332 -17.10 -9.08 0.79
C MET A 332 -16.87 -9.11 -0.73
N VAL A 333 -17.04 -10.27 -1.37
CA VAL A 333 -16.70 -10.44 -2.80
C VAL A 333 -17.68 -9.76 -3.74
N TYR A 334 -18.98 -9.81 -3.43
CA TYR A 334 -20.02 -9.17 -4.21
C TYR A 334 -20.72 -8.09 -3.40
N VAL A 335 -21.14 -7.03 -4.10
CA VAL A 335 -21.92 -5.93 -3.54
C VAL A 335 -23.12 -5.66 -4.44
N SER A 336 -24.25 -5.26 -3.85
CA SER A 336 -25.40 -4.75 -4.58
C SER A 336 -26.02 -3.57 -3.84
N MET A 337 -26.65 -2.69 -4.62
CA MET A 337 -27.23 -1.44 -4.14
C MET A 337 -28.64 -1.25 -4.72
N SER A 338 -29.53 -0.71 -3.91
CA SER A 338 -30.85 -0.22 -4.32
C SER A 338 -31.21 1.06 -3.57
N ARG A 339 -32.15 1.83 -4.11
CA ARG A 339 -32.68 3.00 -3.40
C ARG A 339 -33.57 2.55 -2.25
N ARG A 340 -33.45 3.20 -1.09
CA ARG A 340 -34.46 3.02 -0.04
C ARG A 340 -35.73 3.71 -0.51
N LYS A 341 -36.85 2.98 -0.45
CA LYS A 341 -38.17 3.59 -0.62
C LYS A 341 -38.34 4.60 0.52
N THR A 342 -38.41 5.89 0.19
CA THR A 342 -38.92 6.90 1.12
C THR A 342 -40.37 6.53 1.40
N GLY A 343 -40.62 6.07 2.63
CA GLY A 343 -41.98 5.81 3.12
C GLY A 343 -42.75 7.09 3.36
#